data_AF-A0A538DNT1-F1
#
_entry.id   AF-A0A538DNT1-F1
#
_cell.length_a   1.000
_cell.length_b   1.000
_cell.length_c   1.000
_cell.angle_alpha   90.00
_cell.angle_beta   90.00
_cell.angle_gamma   90.00
#
_symmetry.space_group_name_H-M   'P 1'
#
loop_
_entity.id
_entity.type
_entity.pdbx_description
1 polymer ?
#
loop_
_entity_poly.entity_id
_entity_poly.type
_entity_poly.pdbx_seq_one_letter_code
_entity_poly.pdbx_strand_id
1 'polypeptide(L)'
;FRFATLDAGWHSVPERQHFDDLDPELDAGHALVGPIEVRGARAGGTLEVHVDAVEVGTWGITFADDHGMLWTLDAAAGVGTGPAGATVTLAPFLGVLGMPPPESGVHSTSPPRVSGGNIDCKELVGGTNAVPSDPRGRRAVLRRR
;
A
#
# COMPACT_ATOMS: atom_id res chain seq x y z
N PHE A 1 6.23 -5.72 12.95
CA PHE A 1 7.23 -5.84 11.85
C PHE A 1 7.31 -4.48 11.16
N ARG A 2 8.44 -4.15 10.52
CA ARG A 2 8.57 -2.93 9.72
C ARG A 2 8.70 -3.29 8.25
N PHE A 3 7.94 -2.62 7.41
CA PHE A 3 7.95 -2.79 5.96
C PHE A 3 8.24 -1.44 5.30
N ALA A 4 8.88 -1.48 4.14
CA ALA A 4 9.06 -0.32 3.27
C ALA A 4 8.59 -0.72 1.87
N THR A 5 7.81 0.15 1.23
CA THR A 5 7.22 -0.08 -0.08
C THR A 5 7.62 1.04 -1.03
N LEU A 6 7.60 0.75 -2.33
CA LEU A 6 7.57 1.78 -3.37
C LEU A 6 6.25 2.56 -3.29
N ASP A 7 6.16 3.71 -3.96
CA ASP A 7 4.86 4.33 -4.16
C ASP A 7 3.95 3.45 -5.03
N ALA A 8 2.67 3.80 -5.11
CA ALA A 8 1.65 3.07 -5.86
C ALA A 8 2.06 2.76 -7.31
N GLY A 9 2.80 3.66 -7.97
CA GLY A 9 3.28 3.52 -9.34
C GLY A 9 4.67 2.90 -9.48
N TRP A 10 5.18 2.20 -8.47
CA TRP A 10 6.46 1.48 -8.51
C TRP A 10 7.73 2.34 -8.67
N HIS A 11 7.71 3.60 -8.22
CA HIS A 11 8.90 4.43 -8.20
C HIS A 11 9.63 4.31 -6.84
N SER A 12 10.95 4.31 -6.89
CA SER A 12 11.81 4.36 -5.70
C SER A 12 12.29 5.79 -5.40
N VAL A 13 12.36 6.63 -6.44
CA VAL A 13 12.71 8.06 -6.41
C VAL A 13 11.89 8.78 -7.48
N PRO A 14 11.68 10.11 -7.40
CA PRO A 14 10.83 10.85 -8.33
C PRO A 14 11.18 10.67 -9.81
N GLU A 15 12.47 10.57 -10.12
CA GLU A 15 12.99 10.56 -11.49
C GLU A 15 13.13 9.15 -12.08
N ARG A 16 12.96 8.10 -11.27
CA ARG A 16 13.17 6.71 -11.69
C ARG A 16 11.89 5.90 -11.55
N GLN A 17 11.27 5.69 -12.70
CA GLN A 17 10.38 4.57 -12.93
C GLN A 17 11.22 3.28 -12.87
N HIS A 18 11.13 2.55 -11.75
CA HIS A 18 11.43 1.12 -11.62
C HIS A 18 12.89 0.64 -11.43
N PHE A 19 12.99 -0.60 -10.92
CA PHE A 19 14.05 -1.55 -11.25
C PHE A 19 13.77 -2.09 -12.66
N ASP A 20 14.78 -2.36 -13.48
CA ASP A 20 14.65 -2.40 -14.96
C ASP A 20 13.84 -3.60 -15.55
N ASP A 21 13.03 -4.33 -14.79
CA ASP A 21 12.33 -5.56 -15.23
C ASP A 21 10.92 -5.73 -14.59
N LEU A 22 9.96 -4.84 -14.88
CA LEU A 22 8.57 -5.09 -14.49
C LEU A 22 7.91 -6.16 -15.36
N ASP A 23 7.16 -7.07 -14.72
CA ASP A 23 6.28 -8.00 -15.40
C ASP A 23 4.90 -7.33 -15.62
N PRO A 24 4.49 -7.07 -16.88
CA PRO A 24 3.24 -6.36 -17.16
C PRO A 24 1.99 -7.13 -16.71
N GLU A 25 2.07 -8.45 -16.46
CA GLU A 25 0.96 -9.23 -15.92
C GLU A 25 0.89 -9.11 -14.39
N LEU A 26 2.04 -9.09 -13.70
CA LEU A 26 2.11 -9.11 -12.23
C LEU A 26 2.14 -7.71 -11.61
N ASP A 27 2.74 -6.75 -12.31
CA ASP A 27 3.10 -5.43 -11.78
C ASP A 27 2.21 -4.31 -12.34
N ALA A 28 1.10 -4.66 -12.99
CA ALA A 28 0.10 -3.72 -13.49
C ALA A 28 -0.73 -3.03 -12.38
N GLY A 29 -0.62 -3.50 -11.13
CA GLY A 29 -1.33 -2.95 -9.98
C GLY A 29 -0.45 -2.05 -9.11
N HIS A 30 -0.94 -1.73 -7.92
CA HIS A 30 -0.15 -1.02 -6.91
C HIS A 30 1.07 -1.86 -6.50
N ALA A 31 2.21 -1.21 -6.29
CA ALA A 31 3.36 -1.85 -5.64
C ALA A 31 2.97 -2.27 -4.21
N LEU A 32 3.13 -3.55 -3.87
CA LEU A 32 2.77 -4.09 -2.57
C LEU A 32 3.93 -4.81 -1.90
N VAL A 33 4.03 -4.68 -0.58
CA VAL A 33 4.88 -5.54 0.24
C VAL A 33 4.08 -6.77 0.63
N GLY A 34 4.48 -7.93 0.11
CA GLY A 34 3.87 -9.21 0.45
C GLY A 34 3.96 -10.23 -0.68
N PRO A 35 3.22 -11.35 -0.56
CA PRO A 35 2.35 -11.69 0.57
C PRO A 35 3.15 -11.99 1.86
N ILE A 36 2.60 -11.60 3.01
CA ILE A 36 3.16 -11.92 4.33
C ILE A 36 2.45 -13.16 4.88
N GLU A 37 3.21 -14.21 5.18
CA GLU A 37 2.67 -15.42 5.79
C GLU A 37 2.55 -15.24 7.31
N VAL A 38 1.33 -15.45 7.84
CA VAL A 38 1.08 -15.50 9.28
C VAL A 38 0.91 -16.95 9.71
N ARG A 39 1.89 -17.48 10.44
CA ARG A 39 1.87 -18.87 10.92
C ARG A 39 0.65 -19.13 11.79
N GLY A 40 -0.10 -20.18 11.46
CA GLY A 40 -1.29 -20.60 12.21
C GLY A 40 -2.58 -19.90 11.78
N ALA A 41 -2.53 -18.93 10.87
CA ALA A 41 -3.72 -18.37 10.25
C ALA A 41 -4.53 -19.46 9.52
N ARG A 42 -5.85 -19.45 9.73
CA ARG A 42 -6.77 -20.43 9.17
C ARG A 42 -7.76 -19.76 8.24
N ALA A 43 -8.06 -20.49 7.18
CA ALA A 43 -9.25 -20.38 6.38
C ALA A 43 -10.49 -19.91 7.17
N GLY A 44 -11.11 -18.80 6.75
CA GLY A 44 -12.37 -18.29 7.30
C GLY A 44 -12.20 -17.58 8.63
N GLY A 45 -10.95 -17.44 9.07
CA GLY A 45 -10.58 -16.56 10.16
C GLY A 45 -10.44 -15.12 9.70
N THR A 46 -10.16 -14.29 10.69
CA THR A 46 -9.91 -12.86 10.51
C THR A 46 -8.49 -12.57 10.96
N LEU A 47 -7.80 -11.70 10.24
CA LEU A 47 -6.53 -11.16 10.70
C LEU A 47 -6.79 -9.81 11.35
N GLU A 48 -6.32 -9.62 12.59
CA GLU A 48 -6.21 -8.31 13.19
C GLU A 48 -4.81 -7.76 12.90
N VAL A 49 -4.75 -6.58 12.28
CA VAL A 49 -3.51 -5.87 12.02
C VAL A 49 -3.54 -4.56 12.80
N HIS A 50 -2.67 -4.47 13.81
CA HIS A 50 -2.39 -3.22 14.48
C HIS A 50 -1.33 -2.44 13.69
N VAL A 51 -1.65 -1.21 13.31
CA VAL A 51 -0.72 -0.30 12.62
C VAL A 51 -0.04 0.54 13.68
N ASP A 52 1.23 0.23 13.99
CA ASP A 52 1.99 1.01 14.98
C ASP A 52 2.23 2.45 14.49
N ALA A 53 2.71 2.59 13.25
CA ALA A 53 3.02 3.87 12.63
C ALA A 53 2.99 3.77 11.10
N VAL A 54 2.71 4.91 10.45
CA VAL A 54 2.87 5.10 9.00
C VAL A 54 3.88 6.23 8.82
N GLU A 55 5.04 5.92 8.25
CA GLU A 55 6.12 6.87 8.01
C GLU A 55 6.27 7.11 6.51
N VAL A 56 6.38 8.38 6.10
CA VAL A 56 6.57 8.75 4.70
C VAL A 56 8.06 8.90 4.35
N GLY A 57 8.37 8.75 3.07
CA GLY A 57 9.68 9.12 2.53
C GLY A 57 9.84 10.64 2.40
N THR A 58 10.82 11.05 1.60
CA THR A 58 11.13 12.48 1.37
C THR A 58 10.38 13.10 0.20
N TRP A 59 9.55 12.32 -0.50
CA TRP A 59 8.84 12.76 -1.69
C TRP A 59 7.51 12.02 -1.86
N GLY A 60 6.62 12.60 -2.65
CA GLY A 60 5.38 11.97 -3.09
C GLY A 60 4.92 12.52 -4.43
N ILE A 61 3.94 11.87 -5.04
CA ILE A 61 3.35 12.32 -6.30
C ILE A 61 1.83 12.27 -6.21
N THR A 62 1.17 13.26 -6.78
CA THR A 62 -0.27 13.25 -7.01
C THR A 62 -0.51 13.26 -8.51
N PHE A 63 -1.32 12.35 -9.00
CA PHE A 63 -1.75 12.36 -10.40
C PHE A 63 -3.13 13.04 -10.50
N ALA A 64 -3.23 14.00 -11.42
CA ALA A 64 -4.49 14.55 -11.89
C ALA A 64 -4.52 14.34 -13.40
N ASP A 65 -5.45 13.49 -13.88
CA ASP A 65 -5.40 12.92 -15.23
C ASP A 65 -4.01 12.30 -15.50
N ASP A 66 -3.39 12.62 -16.64
CA ASP A 66 -2.05 12.14 -17.00
C ASP A 66 -0.92 13.04 -16.45
N HIS A 67 -1.23 13.98 -15.54
CA HIS A 67 -0.27 14.98 -15.06
C HIS A 67 0.15 14.68 -13.62
N GLY A 68 1.41 14.33 -13.45
CA GLY A 68 2.04 14.11 -12.15
C GLY A 68 2.51 15.43 -11.50
N MET A 69 2.11 15.67 -10.27
CA MET A 69 2.58 16.76 -9.43
C MET A 69 3.50 16.21 -8.34
N LEU A 70 4.78 16.58 -8.39
CA LEU A 70 5.77 16.18 -7.40
C LEU A 70 5.68 17.01 -6.13
N TRP A 71 5.84 16.33 -5.00
CA TRP A 71 5.86 16.90 -3.67
C TRP A 71 7.18 16.55 -2.97
N THR A 72 7.79 17.53 -2.31
CA THR A 72 8.82 17.29 -1.29
C THR A 72 8.14 17.10 0.05
N LEU A 73 8.50 16.06 0.80
CA LEU A 73 7.91 15.75 2.09
C LEU A 73 8.94 15.93 3.20
N ASP A 74 8.61 16.75 4.19
CA ASP A 74 9.35 16.87 5.44
C ASP A 74 8.54 16.22 6.56
N ALA A 75 8.88 14.97 6.87
CA ALA A 75 8.21 14.21 7.92
C ALA A 75 8.44 14.80 9.33
N ALA A 76 9.58 15.47 9.56
CA ALA A 76 9.90 16.06 10.85
C ALA A 76 9.09 17.34 11.09
N ALA A 77 8.94 18.16 10.05
CA ALA A 77 8.08 19.35 10.09
C ALA A 77 6.58 19.03 9.93
N GLY A 78 6.24 17.84 9.41
CA GLY A 78 4.86 17.47 9.09
C GLY A 78 4.29 18.25 7.91
N VAL A 79 5.13 18.64 6.95
CA VAL A 79 4.73 19.49 5.81
C VAL A 79 5.14 18.86 4.47
N GLY A 80 4.22 18.88 3.50
CA GLY A 80 4.50 18.61 2.09
C GLY A 80 4.52 19.92 1.30
N THR A 81 5.50 20.10 0.40
CA THR A 81 5.60 21.26 -0.50
C THR A 81 5.51 20.80 -1.95
N GLY A 82 4.55 21.35 -2.69
CA GLY A 82 4.24 21.00 -4.07
C GLY A 82 4.55 22.11 -5.07
N PRO A 83 4.00 22.01 -6.30
CA PRO A 83 4.19 23.00 -7.35
C PRO A 83 3.81 24.42 -6.90
N ALA A 84 4.53 25.41 -7.44
CA ALA A 84 4.37 26.84 -7.09
C ALA A 84 4.53 27.16 -5.58
N GLY A 85 5.14 26.26 -4.80
CA GLY A 85 5.37 26.46 -3.36
C GLY A 85 4.13 26.21 -2.49
N ALA A 86 3.11 25.53 -3.02
CA ALA A 86 1.94 25.14 -2.24
C ALA A 86 2.33 24.21 -1.08
N THR A 87 1.78 24.43 0.12
CA THR A 87 2.09 23.62 1.30
C THR A 87 0.86 22.91 1.86
N VAL A 88 1.03 21.67 2.31
CA VAL A 88 0.01 20.88 2.98
C VAL A 88 0.55 20.26 4.27
N THR A 89 -0.33 20.03 5.24
CA THR A 89 0.01 19.23 6.43
C THR A 89 0.03 17.75 6.06
N LEU A 90 1.07 17.03 6.49
CA LEU A 90 1.16 15.60 6.28
C LEU A 90 0.22 14.86 7.22
N ALA A 91 -0.60 13.97 6.66
CA ALA A 91 -1.44 13.02 7.38
C ALA A 91 -1.27 11.62 6.76
N PRO A 92 -0.15 10.93 7.04
CA PRO A 92 0.13 9.62 6.44
C PRO A 92 -0.89 8.57 6.85
N PHE A 93 -1.39 7.80 5.89
CA PHE A 93 -2.28 6.66 6.12
C PHE A 93 -1.94 5.51 5.16
N LEU A 94 -2.39 4.30 5.49
CA LEU A 94 -2.15 3.10 4.70
C LEU A 94 -3.31 2.87 3.72
N GLY A 95 -3.13 3.26 2.45
CA GLY A 95 -4.17 3.15 1.43
C GLY A 95 -4.55 1.71 1.07
N VAL A 96 -3.56 0.82 0.98
CA VAL A 96 -3.75 -0.60 0.61
C VAL A 96 -3.41 -1.53 1.78
N LEU A 97 -4.42 -2.24 2.30
CA LEU A 97 -4.23 -3.32 3.27
C LEU A 97 -5.34 -4.36 3.09
N GLY A 98 -4.97 -5.62 2.95
CA GLY A 98 -5.95 -6.68 2.81
C GLY A 98 -5.37 -8.09 2.81
N MET A 99 -6.29 -9.04 2.76
CA MET A 99 -6.03 -10.46 2.61
C MET A 99 -6.21 -10.89 1.14
N PRO A 100 -5.44 -11.87 0.66
CA PRO A 100 -5.56 -12.36 -0.71
C PRO A 100 -7.00 -12.85 -0.96
N PRO A 101 -7.56 -12.62 -2.16
CA PRO A 101 -8.85 -13.17 -2.52
C PRO A 101 -8.77 -14.71 -2.54
N PRO A 102 -9.90 -15.40 -2.35
CA PRO A 102 -9.96 -16.85 -2.29
C PRO A 102 -9.75 -17.53 -3.65
N GLU A 103 -9.99 -16.81 -4.74
CA GLU A 103 -9.66 -17.25 -6.10
C GLU A 103 -8.15 -17.35 -6.29
N SER A 104 -7.68 -18.41 -6.95
CA SER A 104 -6.28 -18.50 -7.37
C SER A 104 -5.99 -17.54 -8.52
N GLY A 105 -4.72 -17.12 -8.65
CA GLY A 105 -4.24 -16.33 -9.78
C GLY A 105 -3.81 -14.92 -9.38
N VAL A 106 -3.58 -14.10 -10.39
CA VAL A 106 -3.25 -12.68 -10.26
C VAL A 106 -4.55 -11.89 -10.14
N HIS A 107 -4.60 -10.96 -9.20
CA HIS A 107 -5.79 -10.17 -8.93
C HIS A 107 -5.46 -8.69 -8.92
N SER A 108 -6.27 -7.90 -9.61
CA SER A 108 -6.17 -6.45 -9.53
C SER A 108 -6.26 -5.96 -8.09
N THR A 109 -5.41 -4.99 -7.76
CA THR A 109 -5.39 -4.27 -6.49
C THR A 109 -6.53 -3.25 -6.37
N SER A 110 -7.15 -2.88 -7.50
CA SER A 110 -8.30 -1.97 -7.59
C SER A 110 -9.50 -2.66 -8.25
N PRO A 111 -10.75 -2.43 -7.81
CA PRO A 111 -11.19 -1.67 -6.63
C PRO A 111 -10.97 -2.43 -5.30
N PRO A 112 -11.32 -1.85 -4.12
CA PRO A 112 -11.32 -2.59 -2.85
C PRO A 112 -12.24 -3.82 -2.86
N ARG A 113 -11.98 -4.76 -1.94
CA ARG A 113 -12.69 -6.02 -1.75
C ARG A 113 -13.18 -6.17 -0.32
N VAL A 114 -14.04 -7.16 -0.09
CA VAL A 114 -14.47 -7.57 1.27
C VAL A 114 -13.30 -7.99 2.17
N SER A 115 -12.21 -8.45 1.56
CA SER A 115 -10.97 -8.82 2.25
C SER A 115 -10.00 -7.65 2.46
N GLY A 116 -10.43 -6.40 2.18
CA GLY A 116 -9.59 -5.22 2.16
C GLY A 116 -9.06 -4.90 0.75
N GLY A 117 -7.78 -4.59 0.63
CA GLY A 117 -7.17 -4.16 -0.63
C GLY A 117 -7.07 -2.63 -0.70
N ASN A 118 -7.37 -2.03 -1.85
CA ASN A 118 -7.29 -0.58 -2.04
C ASN A 118 -8.44 0.17 -1.36
N ILE A 119 -8.42 0.21 -0.03
CA ILE A 119 -9.47 0.80 0.80
C ILE A 119 -9.43 2.33 0.72
N ASP A 120 -8.23 2.92 0.65
CA ASP A 120 -7.99 4.36 0.61
C ASP A 120 -8.72 5.12 1.74
N CYS A 121 -8.78 4.51 2.93
CA CYS A 121 -9.38 5.13 4.10
C CYS A 121 -8.33 5.93 4.88
N LYS A 122 -8.51 7.26 4.90
CA LYS A 122 -7.64 8.20 5.64
C LYS A 122 -7.55 7.94 7.16
N GLU A 123 -8.42 7.10 7.70
CA GLU A 123 -8.43 6.73 9.11
C GLU A 123 -7.53 5.52 9.40
N LEU A 124 -6.98 4.83 8.38
CA LEU A 124 -6.00 3.75 8.55
C LEU A 124 -4.60 4.32 8.86
N VAL A 125 -4.45 4.87 10.07
CA VAL A 125 -3.24 5.56 10.55
C VAL A 125 -2.57 4.79 11.70
N GLY A 126 -1.43 5.30 12.19
CA GLY A 126 -0.81 4.78 13.40
C GLY A 126 -1.78 4.75 14.60
N GLY A 127 -1.76 3.66 15.36
CA GLY A 127 -2.65 3.38 16.48
C GLY A 127 -3.97 2.69 16.10
N THR A 128 -4.24 2.42 14.81
CA THR A 128 -5.49 1.79 14.37
C THR A 128 -5.40 0.27 14.25
N ASN A 129 -6.55 -0.40 14.38
CA ASN A 129 -6.71 -1.83 14.14
C ASN A 129 -7.53 -2.05 12.87
N ALA A 130 -6.94 -2.71 11.89
CA ALA A 130 -7.63 -3.16 10.68
C ALA A 130 -7.94 -4.66 10.77
N VAL A 131 -9.12 -5.04 10.29
CA VAL A 131 -9.68 -6.38 10.50
C VAL A 131 -10.10 -7.00 9.16
N PRO A 132 -9.16 -7.23 8.22
CA PRO A 132 -9.49 -7.87 6.95
C PRO A 132 -9.94 -9.33 7.15
N SER A 133 -11.08 -9.66 6.55
CA SER A 133 -11.66 -11.01 6.64
C SER A 133 -11.25 -11.87 5.45
N ASP A 134 -11.04 -13.17 5.69
CA ASP A 134 -11.01 -14.17 4.61
C ASP A 134 -12.44 -14.66 4.36
N PRO A 135 -13.09 -14.25 3.27
CA PRO A 135 -14.49 -14.57 3.04
C PRO A 135 -14.74 -16.05 2.74
N ARG A 136 -13.72 -16.87 2.43
CA ARG A 136 -13.95 -18.20 1.83
C ARG A 136 -12.98 -19.32 2.19
N GLY A 137 -12.08 -19.12 3.14
CA GLY A 137 -11.44 -20.27 3.75
C GLY A 137 -10.11 -20.71 3.13
N ARG A 138 -9.17 -19.81 2.88
CA ARG A 138 -7.80 -20.19 2.48
C ARG A 138 -6.74 -19.57 3.39
N ARG A 139 -5.65 -20.32 3.60
CA ARG A 139 -4.44 -19.84 4.29
C ARG A 139 -3.91 -18.60 3.57
N ALA A 140 -3.30 -17.66 4.28
CA ALA A 140 -2.40 -16.69 3.64
C ALA A 140 -1.36 -17.49 2.81
N VAL A 141 -1.33 -17.32 1.48
CA VAL A 141 -0.41 -18.02 0.56
C VAL A 141 0.54 -16.96 -0.01
N LEU A 142 1.84 -16.89 0.30
CA LEU A 142 3.03 -17.74 0.03
C LEU A 142 3.61 -17.60 -1.38
N ARG A 143 4.71 -16.83 -1.49
CA ARG A 143 6.00 -17.26 -2.09
C ARG A 143 7.12 -16.26 -1.74
N ARG A 144 8.22 -16.76 -1.18
CA ARG A 144 9.56 -16.20 -1.34
C ARG A 144 10.44 -17.32 -1.89
N ARG A 145 11.20 -17.04 -2.94
CA ARG A 145 12.57 -17.54 -3.00
C ARG A 145 13.46 -16.48 -2.36
#